data_AF-A0AAE1DHE3-F1
#
_entry.id   AF-A0AAE1DHE3-F1
#
_cell.length_a   1.000
_cell.length_b   1.000
_cell.length_c   1.000
_cell.angle_alpha   90.00
_cell.angle_beta   90.00
_cell.angle_gamma   90.00
#
_symmetry.space_group_name_H-M   'P 1'
#
loop_
_entity.id
_entity.type
_entity.pdbx_description
1 polymer ?
#
loop_
_entity_poly.entity_id
_entity_poly.type
_entity_poly.pdbx_seq_one_letter_code
_entity_poly.pdbx_strand_id
1 'polypeptide(L)'
;GFIDEPDKIWSQDELPPITNSFGVEDVKKRVLQLNKIAINLRKQRFDNGALRLDQSGVDEELCENLGLEVDAGTSMAACSQITSSHSAHFQANAECQVFLFWITSRTPPFIYHYALNVPLYTHFTSPIRRYPDILVHRLLAASLGYCDPPEKSPQLLHRQADYCNDKKLNAKIASKRSNDMYFALFVKEAGPLEEMGMVMAVLDKSFDVLILKLGVVKRVYLERLPLRSHKFRKNHKCPELEIEWVADEKCNHRTRHLISLFTMVECMVFADKEPLRWSCLIKRPKEEIKFITTDE
;
A
#
# COMPACT_ATOMS: atom_id res chain seq x y z
N GLY A 1 22.51 -1.52 7.92
CA GLY A 1 23.24 -0.35 7.36
C GLY A 1 23.71 0.58 8.47
N PHE A 2 24.30 1.75 8.15
CA PHE A 2 24.89 2.65 9.18
C PHE A 2 23.92 3.07 10.30
N ILE A 3 22.61 3.14 10.01
CA ILE A 3 21.59 3.52 10.99
C ILE A 3 21.24 2.35 11.91
N ASP A 4 21.20 1.13 11.37
CA ASP A 4 20.80 -0.08 12.11
C ASP A 4 21.92 -0.55 13.05
N GLU A 5 23.18 -0.36 12.63
CA GLU A 5 24.37 -0.72 13.39
C GLU A 5 25.31 0.49 13.54
N PRO A 6 24.96 1.45 14.41
CA PRO A 6 25.72 2.70 14.56
C PRO A 6 27.11 2.49 15.18
N ASP A 7 27.29 1.43 15.98
CA ASP A 7 28.55 1.14 16.67
C ASP A 7 29.48 0.22 15.86
N LYS A 8 28.98 -0.40 14.79
CA LYS A 8 29.80 -1.25 13.91
C LYS A 8 30.88 -0.42 13.21
N ILE A 9 32.11 -0.96 13.17
CA ILE A 9 33.19 -0.45 12.33
C ILE A 9 33.04 -1.09 10.96
N TRP A 10 32.82 -0.28 9.94
CA TRP A 10 32.56 -0.74 8.57
C TRP A 10 33.86 -0.77 7.78
N SER A 11 34.11 -1.86 7.07
CA SER A 11 35.23 -1.93 6.13
C SER A 11 34.83 -1.35 4.76
N GLN A 12 35.82 -1.00 3.94
CA GLN A 12 35.58 -0.46 2.61
C GLN A 12 34.98 -1.51 1.66
N ASP A 13 35.22 -2.79 1.91
CA ASP A 13 34.75 -3.90 1.08
C ASP A 13 33.25 -4.22 1.29
N GLU A 14 32.69 -3.82 2.44
CA GLU A 14 31.26 -3.97 2.74
C GLU A 14 30.39 -2.87 2.10
N LEU A 15 31.02 -1.85 1.51
CA LEU A 15 30.36 -0.63 1.08
C LEU A 15 30.59 -0.36 -0.41
N PRO A 16 29.68 0.38 -1.05
CA PRO A 16 29.91 0.88 -2.40
C PRO A 16 31.20 1.72 -2.45
N PRO A 17 31.87 1.79 -3.62
CA PRO A 17 33.10 2.55 -3.75
C PRO A 17 32.90 4.01 -3.38
N ILE A 18 33.64 4.47 -2.35
CA ILE A 18 33.65 5.85 -1.91
C ILE A 18 34.70 6.61 -2.74
N THR A 19 34.24 7.59 -3.49
CA THR A 19 35.10 8.45 -4.32
C THR A 19 35.38 9.77 -3.62
N ASN A 20 36.43 10.47 -4.08
CA ASN A 20 36.93 11.72 -3.50
C ASN A 20 37.65 11.51 -2.16
N SER A 21 38.08 12.61 -1.53
CA SER A 21 38.88 12.62 -0.29
C SER A 21 38.09 12.28 0.99
N PHE A 22 37.02 11.50 0.90
CA PHE A 22 36.17 11.14 2.04
C PHE A 22 36.35 9.67 2.42
N GLY A 23 36.40 9.41 3.72
CA GLY A 23 36.44 8.05 4.26
C GLY A 23 35.07 7.49 4.60
N VAL A 24 35.02 6.19 4.88
CA VAL A 24 33.82 5.50 5.40
C VAL A 24 33.26 6.19 6.64
N GLU A 25 34.15 6.59 7.56
CA GLU A 25 33.74 7.21 8.82
C GLU A 25 33.10 8.59 8.62
N ASP A 26 33.54 9.35 7.62
CA ASP A 26 32.94 10.63 7.26
C ASP A 26 31.49 10.44 6.79
N VAL A 27 31.28 9.48 5.89
CA VAL A 27 29.95 9.16 5.37
C VAL A 27 29.04 8.66 6.48
N LYS A 28 29.52 7.71 7.30
CA LYS A 28 28.79 7.16 8.45
C LYS A 28 28.33 8.29 9.39
N LYS A 29 29.25 9.17 9.79
CA LYS A 29 28.95 10.31 10.67
C LYS A 29 27.87 11.22 10.10
N ARG A 30 27.93 11.54 8.79
CA ARG A 30 26.93 12.39 8.13
C ARG A 30 25.57 11.71 8.02
N VAL A 31 25.52 10.42 7.68
CA VAL A 31 24.27 9.64 7.62
C VAL A 31 23.59 9.60 8.99
N LEU A 32 24.34 9.34 10.06
CA LEU A 32 23.81 9.35 11.42
C LEU A 32 23.30 10.73 11.85
N GLN A 33 24.01 11.81 11.48
CA GLN A 33 23.56 13.17 11.76
C GLN A 33 22.28 13.52 11.00
N LEU A 34 22.20 13.20 9.71
CA LEU A 34 21.00 13.40 8.89
C LEU A 34 19.81 12.59 9.41
N ASN A 35 20.04 11.35 9.88
CA ASN A 35 19.00 10.52 10.48
C ASN A 35 18.43 11.16 11.75
N LYS A 36 19.29 11.66 12.66
CA LYS A 36 18.85 12.39 13.87
C LYS A 36 17.96 13.58 13.52
N ILE A 37 18.35 14.38 12.52
CA ILE A 37 17.56 15.51 12.04
C ILE A 37 16.23 15.02 11.45
N ALA A 38 16.26 13.99 10.61
CA ALA A 38 15.07 13.43 9.95
C ALA A 38 14.04 12.87 10.94
N ILE A 39 14.48 12.22 12.03
CA ILE A 39 13.61 11.75 13.11
C ILE A 39 12.87 12.92 13.76
N ASN A 40 13.59 13.98 14.10
CA ASN A 40 12.98 15.17 14.72
C ASN A 40 11.99 15.88 13.78
N LEU A 41 12.36 16.07 12.51
CA LEU A 41 11.47 16.65 11.50
C LEU A 41 10.22 15.80 11.27
N ARG A 42 10.37 14.47 11.25
CA ARG A 42 9.25 13.54 11.10
C ARG A 42 8.30 13.63 12.28
N LYS A 43 8.82 13.62 13.51
CA LYS A 43 8.02 13.79 14.72
C LYS A 43 7.22 15.10 14.69
N GLN A 44 7.90 16.23 14.45
CA GLN A 44 7.25 17.53 14.32
C GLN A 44 6.16 17.54 13.23
N ARG A 45 6.38 16.84 12.10
CA ARG A 45 5.38 16.75 11.03
C ARG A 45 4.10 16.06 11.48
N PHE A 46 4.20 14.98 12.26
CA PHE A 46 3.03 14.28 12.81
C PHE A 46 2.38 15.05 13.95
N ASP A 47 3.16 15.67 14.83
CA ASP A 47 2.64 16.55 15.89
C ASP A 47 1.83 17.71 15.27
N ASN A 48 2.24 18.17 14.08
CA ASN A 48 1.53 19.17 13.28
C ASN A 48 0.38 18.59 12.44
N GLY A 49 -0.08 17.35 12.68
CA GLY A 49 -1.29 16.80 12.06
C GLY A 49 -1.12 16.16 10.68
N ALA A 50 0.11 15.89 10.22
CA ALA A 50 0.30 15.11 8.99
C ALA A 50 -0.17 13.66 9.14
N LEU A 51 -0.72 13.11 8.07
CA LEU A 51 -1.22 11.74 8.01
C LEU A 51 -0.26 10.86 7.22
N ARG A 52 -0.02 9.64 7.71
CA ARG A 52 0.70 8.60 6.98
C ARG A 52 -0.30 7.51 6.61
N LEU A 53 -0.38 7.28 5.31
CA LEU A 53 -1.42 6.52 4.65
C LEU A 53 -0.74 5.57 3.67
N ASP A 54 0.03 4.64 4.24
CA ASP A 54 0.81 3.68 3.47
C ASP A 54 -0.02 2.42 3.26
N GLN A 55 -0.02 1.88 2.05
CA GLN A 55 -0.46 0.51 1.80
C GLN A 55 0.76 -0.39 1.98
N SER A 56 0.61 -1.50 2.70
CA SER A 56 1.62 -2.56 2.73
C SER A 56 1.90 -3.00 1.29
N GLY A 57 3.15 -2.85 0.87
CA GLY A 57 3.63 -3.47 -0.37
C GLY A 57 3.68 -4.99 -0.23
N VAL A 58 3.92 -5.67 -1.35
CA VAL A 58 4.30 -7.10 -1.31
C VAL A 58 5.65 -7.20 -0.57
N ASP A 59 5.78 -8.21 0.27
CA ASP A 59 6.95 -8.46 1.11
C ASP A 59 8.25 -8.59 0.27
N GLU A 60 9.32 -7.92 0.72
CA GLU A 60 10.60 -7.82 0.00
C GLU A 60 11.35 -9.16 -0.02
N GLU A 61 11.25 -9.93 1.07
CA GLU A 61 11.80 -11.29 1.17
C GLU A 61 11.17 -12.22 0.12
N LEU A 62 9.90 -11.96 -0.26
CA LEU A 62 9.23 -12.69 -1.32
C LEU A 62 9.81 -12.33 -2.69
N CYS A 63 10.20 -11.08 -2.91
CA CYS A 63 10.76 -10.59 -4.17
C CYS A 63 12.22 -11.04 -4.37
N GLU A 64 13.03 -11.01 -3.31
CA GLU A 64 14.43 -11.44 -3.34
C GLU A 64 14.57 -12.94 -3.62
N ASN A 65 13.73 -13.78 -3.01
CA ASN A 65 13.70 -15.22 -3.26
C ASN A 65 13.32 -15.57 -4.72
N LEU A 66 12.78 -14.61 -5.49
CA LEU A 66 12.37 -14.78 -6.88
C LEU A 66 13.36 -14.20 -7.89
N GLY A 67 14.47 -13.59 -7.44
CA GLY A 67 15.43 -12.92 -8.32
C GLY A 67 14.83 -11.71 -9.05
N LEU A 68 13.78 -11.11 -8.50
CA LEU A 68 13.14 -9.91 -9.04
C LEU A 68 13.72 -8.69 -8.33
N GLU A 69 14.49 -7.87 -9.05
CA GLU A 69 14.86 -6.53 -8.57
C GLU A 69 13.61 -5.65 -8.53
N VAL A 70 13.00 -5.52 -7.36
CA VAL A 70 11.92 -4.58 -7.12
C VAL A 70 12.52 -3.31 -6.55
N ASP A 71 12.47 -2.24 -7.33
CA ASP A 71 12.89 -0.90 -6.90
C ASP A 71 11.92 -0.40 -5.82
N ALA A 72 12.15 -0.80 -4.57
CA ALA A 72 11.31 -0.55 -3.39
C ALA A 72 11.45 0.90 -2.90
N GLY A 73 11.36 1.85 -3.83
CA GLY A 73 11.27 3.26 -3.52
C GLY A 73 9.91 3.58 -2.89
N THR A 74 9.90 3.71 -1.57
CA THR A 74 8.94 4.45 -0.69
C THR A 74 8.04 3.63 0.25
N SER A 75 7.99 2.29 0.19
CA SER A 75 7.08 1.50 1.07
C SER A 75 7.74 0.79 2.26
N MET A 76 9.06 0.91 2.45
CA MET A 76 9.81 -0.01 3.34
C MET A 76 9.75 0.30 4.85
N ALA A 77 9.07 1.36 5.27
CA ALA A 77 9.07 1.75 6.69
C ALA A 77 7.86 1.23 7.48
N ALA A 78 7.28 0.07 7.12
CA ALA A 78 6.07 -0.45 7.77
C ALA A 78 6.03 -1.98 8.00
N CYS A 79 7.03 -2.78 7.58
CA CYS A 79 6.89 -4.25 7.66
C CYS A 79 7.12 -4.83 9.08
N SER A 80 7.74 -4.10 9.99
CA SER A 80 8.15 -4.65 11.31
C SER A 80 7.21 -4.34 12.49
N GLN A 81 6.05 -3.69 12.27
CA GLN A 81 5.06 -3.41 13.33
C GLN A 81 3.66 -3.90 12.94
N ILE A 82 3.53 -5.21 12.75
CA ILE A 82 2.24 -5.85 12.42
C ILE A 82 1.60 -6.39 13.70
N THR A 83 0.87 -5.54 14.43
CA THR A 83 -0.20 -5.99 15.34
C THR A 83 -1.35 -4.96 15.45
N SER A 84 -2.57 -5.50 15.44
CA SER A 84 -3.88 -5.01 15.92
C SER A 84 -4.56 -3.72 15.40
N SER A 85 -3.92 -2.77 14.71
CA SER A 85 -4.58 -1.46 14.41
C SER A 85 -4.98 -1.16 12.95
N HIS A 86 -4.86 -2.12 12.02
CA HIS A 86 -4.89 -1.82 10.57
C HIS A 86 -6.28 -1.67 9.89
N SER A 87 -7.39 -2.04 10.53
CA SER A 87 -8.71 -2.02 9.89
C SER A 87 -9.17 -0.61 9.49
N ALA A 88 -8.90 0.39 10.33
CA ALA A 88 -9.26 1.79 10.06
C ALA A 88 -8.38 2.44 8.98
N HIS A 89 -7.10 2.07 8.88
CA HIS A 89 -6.14 2.69 7.96
C HIS A 89 -6.39 2.33 6.49
N PHE A 90 -6.81 1.09 6.20
CA PHE A 90 -7.06 0.67 4.82
C PHE A 90 -8.31 1.34 4.22
N GLN A 91 -9.36 1.51 5.03
CA GLN A 91 -10.61 2.13 4.60
C GLN A 91 -10.43 3.64 4.33
N ALA A 92 -9.64 4.34 5.15
CA ALA A 92 -9.29 5.75 4.94
C ALA A 92 -8.54 6.01 3.63
N ASN A 93 -7.72 5.06 3.16
CA ASN A 93 -6.99 5.18 1.90
C ASN A 93 -7.88 5.17 0.65
N ALA A 94 -9.02 4.47 0.69
CA ALA A 94 -9.94 4.36 -0.43
C ALA A 94 -10.72 5.67 -0.69
N GLU A 95 -10.88 6.50 0.34
CA GLU A 95 -11.64 7.77 0.29
C GLU A 95 -10.75 8.99 0.03
N CYS A 96 -9.42 8.86 0.10
CA CYS A 96 -8.49 9.96 -0.15
C CYS A 96 -8.38 10.28 -1.65
N GLN A 97 -8.63 11.54 -2.01
CA GLN A 97 -8.49 12.04 -3.39
C GLN A 97 -7.05 11.88 -3.91
N VAL A 98 -6.93 11.56 -5.20
CA VAL A 98 -5.66 11.44 -5.91
C VAL A 98 -4.90 12.77 -5.85
N PHE A 99 -3.61 12.75 -5.48
CA PHE A 99 -2.77 13.96 -5.49
C PHE A 99 -2.58 14.49 -6.90
N LEU A 100 -3.20 15.63 -7.19
CA LEU A 100 -3.15 16.32 -8.48
C LEU A 100 -2.10 17.44 -8.47
N PHE A 101 -1.38 17.60 -9.58
CA PHE A 101 -0.62 18.79 -9.92
C PHE A 101 -1.60 19.92 -10.24
N TRP A 102 -1.34 21.11 -9.68
CA TRP A 102 -2.19 22.30 -9.81
C TRP A 102 -1.34 23.56 -9.96
N ILE A 103 -1.96 24.60 -10.52
CA ILE A 103 -1.39 25.96 -10.59
C ILE A 103 -2.11 26.86 -9.59
N THR A 104 -1.35 27.77 -8.99
CA THR A 104 -1.73 28.71 -7.93
C THR A 104 -2.84 29.71 -8.30
N SER A 105 -3.44 29.63 -9.50
CA SER A 105 -4.57 30.50 -9.89
C SER A 105 -5.90 30.14 -9.22
N ARG A 106 -5.95 29.14 -8.33
CA ARG A 106 -7.12 28.80 -7.52
C ARG A 106 -7.02 29.42 -6.13
N THR A 107 -8.14 29.94 -5.62
CA THR A 107 -8.25 30.50 -4.27
C THR A 107 -8.15 29.39 -3.21
N PRO A 108 -7.67 29.69 -1.98
CA PRO A 108 -7.84 28.80 -0.84
C PRO A 108 -9.34 28.41 -0.70
N PRO A 109 -9.67 27.16 -0.33
CA PRO A 109 -8.80 26.12 0.27
C PRO A 109 -8.16 25.13 -0.72
N PHE A 110 -8.26 25.32 -2.04
CA PHE A 110 -7.92 24.28 -3.04
C PHE A 110 -6.43 23.98 -3.25
N ILE A 111 -5.52 24.72 -2.64
CA ILE A 111 -4.05 24.54 -2.76
C ILE A 111 -3.43 23.81 -1.54
N TYR A 112 -4.26 23.48 -0.56
CA TYR A 112 -3.85 22.82 0.67
C TYR A 112 -3.57 21.33 0.47
N HIS A 113 -2.44 20.83 0.98
CA HIS A 113 -2.09 19.42 0.88
C HIS A 113 -2.58 18.65 2.12
N TYR A 114 -3.79 18.08 2.04
CA TYR A 114 -4.47 17.40 3.14
C TYR A 114 -3.57 16.43 3.93
N ALA A 115 -3.00 15.41 3.29
CA ALA A 115 -2.23 14.39 4.00
C ALA A 115 -0.92 14.89 4.62
N LEU A 116 -0.35 16.00 4.14
CA LEU A 116 0.89 16.55 4.70
C LEU A 116 0.60 17.67 5.71
N ASN A 117 -0.66 18.10 5.82
CA ASN A 117 -1.09 19.22 6.63
C ASN A 117 -0.30 20.53 6.35
N VAL A 118 -0.03 20.83 5.07
CA VAL A 118 0.73 22.03 4.66
C VAL A 118 -0.04 22.90 3.66
N PRO A 119 0.10 24.24 3.73
CA PRO A 119 -0.65 25.16 2.88
C PRO A 119 -0.22 25.17 1.41
N LEU A 120 1.05 24.83 1.13
CA LEU A 120 1.62 24.81 -0.22
C LEU A 120 2.54 23.61 -0.36
N TYR A 121 2.46 22.92 -1.49
CA TYR A 121 3.33 21.80 -1.83
C TYR A 121 3.55 21.71 -3.34
N THR A 122 4.76 21.32 -3.76
CA THR A 122 5.05 20.97 -5.15
C THR A 122 6.16 19.93 -5.22
N HIS A 123 6.27 19.24 -6.35
CA HIS A 123 7.34 18.29 -6.61
C HIS A 123 8.55 19.00 -7.22
N PHE A 124 9.76 18.64 -6.76
CA PHE A 124 11.02 19.26 -7.22
C PHE A 124 12.22 18.28 -7.24
N THR A 125 12.22 17.28 -6.37
CA THR A 125 13.40 16.45 -6.07
C THR A 125 13.74 15.37 -7.10
N SER A 126 12.99 15.21 -8.19
CA SER A 126 13.21 14.12 -9.15
C SER A 126 12.95 14.51 -10.62
N PRO A 127 13.65 15.54 -11.17
CA PRO A 127 13.46 16.01 -12.55
C PRO A 127 13.76 14.96 -13.62
N ILE A 128 14.62 13.97 -13.33
CA ILE A 128 14.98 12.90 -14.28
C ILE A 128 13.77 12.01 -14.61
N ARG A 129 12.88 11.78 -13.63
CA ARG A 129 11.76 10.82 -13.75
C ARG A 129 10.37 11.47 -13.65
N ARG A 130 10.28 12.78 -13.43
CA ARG A 130 9.01 13.52 -13.31
C ARG A 130 9.09 14.85 -14.04
N TYR A 131 8.25 15.01 -15.06
CA TYR A 131 8.17 16.26 -15.84
C TYR A 131 7.75 17.50 -15.02
N PRO A 132 6.82 17.39 -14.03
CA PRO A 132 6.46 18.54 -13.19
C PRO A 132 7.65 19.15 -12.44
N ASP A 133 8.58 18.31 -11.96
CA ASP A 133 9.81 18.78 -11.33
C ASP A 133 10.64 19.62 -12.32
N ILE A 134 10.74 19.24 -13.60
CA ILE A 134 11.45 20.03 -14.63
C ILE A 134 10.83 21.44 -14.76
N LEU A 135 9.50 21.56 -14.73
CA LEU A 135 8.83 22.86 -14.78
C LEU A 135 9.16 23.71 -13.56
N VAL A 136 9.16 23.11 -12.36
CA VAL A 136 9.52 23.80 -11.12
C VAL A 136 10.99 24.20 -11.11
N HIS A 137 11.89 23.37 -11.62
CA HIS A 137 13.31 23.70 -11.79
C HIS A 137 13.50 24.92 -12.69
N ARG A 138 12.77 25.01 -13.81
CA ARG A 138 12.80 26.18 -14.70
C ARG A 138 12.25 27.44 -14.04
N LEU A 139 11.15 27.32 -13.30
CA LEU A 139 10.56 28.44 -12.55
C LEU A 139 11.49 28.93 -11.44
N LEU A 140 12.14 28.00 -10.72
CA LEU A 140 13.12 28.34 -9.69
C LEU A 140 14.33 29.04 -10.30
N ALA A 141 14.87 28.53 -11.41
CA ALA A 141 15.98 29.17 -12.11
C ALA A 141 15.64 30.60 -12.54
N ALA A 142 14.44 30.84 -13.07
CA ALA A 142 13.97 32.19 -13.40
C ALA A 142 13.80 33.08 -12.17
N SER A 143 13.28 32.54 -11.06
CA SER A 143 13.12 33.30 -9.80
C SER A 143 14.46 33.71 -9.17
N LEU A 144 15.53 32.97 -9.47
CA LEU A 144 16.90 33.26 -9.04
C LEU A 144 17.66 34.14 -10.06
N GLY A 145 17.05 34.49 -11.19
CA GLY A 145 17.65 35.32 -12.24
C GLY A 145 18.66 34.59 -13.14
N TYR A 146 18.65 33.25 -13.16
CA TYR A 146 19.52 32.49 -14.06
C TYR A 146 19.01 32.42 -15.50
N CYS A 147 17.72 32.69 -15.71
CA CYS A 147 17.10 32.76 -17.03
C CYS A 147 15.83 33.62 -16.99
N ASP A 148 15.29 33.94 -18.16
CA ASP A 148 14.01 34.64 -18.24
C ASP A 148 12.84 33.73 -17.78
N PRO A 149 11.80 34.30 -17.15
CA PRO A 149 10.60 33.56 -16.81
C PRO A 149 9.99 32.88 -18.03
N PRO A 150 9.54 31.61 -17.92
CA PRO A 150 8.93 30.94 -19.04
C PRO A 150 7.64 31.67 -19.47
N GLU A 151 7.60 32.16 -20.71
CA GLU A 151 6.41 32.78 -21.31
C GLU A 151 5.34 31.73 -21.64
N LYS A 152 4.70 31.20 -20.59
CA LYS A 152 3.59 30.25 -20.74
C LYS A 152 2.31 30.86 -20.22
N SER A 153 1.26 30.81 -21.03
CA SER A 153 -0.07 31.20 -20.58
C SER A 153 -0.53 30.28 -19.43
N PRO A 154 -1.29 30.80 -18.45
CA PRO A 154 -1.85 29.98 -17.38
C PRO A 154 -2.66 28.80 -17.92
N GLN A 155 -3.38 28.99 -19.02
CA GLN A 155 -4.18 27.94 -19.66
C GLN A 155 -3.32 26.80 -20.20
N LEU A 156 -2.17 27.12 -20.81
CA LEU A 156 -1.24 26.10 -21.30
C LEU A 156 -0.62 25.33 -20.13
N LEU A 157 -0.23 26.02 -19.06
CA LEU A 157 0.29 25.37 -17.87
C LEU A 157 -0.76 24.42 -17.24
N HIS A 158 -2.03 24.82 -17.17
CA HIS A 158 -3.11 23.97 -16.63
C HIS A 158 -3.23 22.67 -17.43
N ARG A 159 -3.25 22.78 -18.76
CA ARG A 159 -3.26 21.59 -19.64
C ARG A 159 -2.04 20.70 -19.44
N GLN A 160 -0.86 21.28 -19.18
CA GLN A 160 0.34 20.51 -18.88
C GLN A 160 0.24 19.80 -17.53
N ALA A 161 -0.34 20.45 -16.52
CA ALA A 161 -0.59 19.85 -15.21
C ALA A 161 -1.58 18.67 -15.31
N ASP A 162 -2.69 18.85 -16.03
CA ASP A 162 -3.68 17.79 -16.29
C ASP A 162 -3.06 16.59 -17.03
N TYR A 163 -2.27 16.86 -18.07
CA TYR A 163 -1.54 15.80 -18.78
C TYR A 163 -0.57 15.05 -17.85
N CYS A 164 0.13 15.75 -16.95
CA CYS A 164 1.00 15.11 -15.97
C CYS A 164 0.20 14.27 -14.95
N ASN A 165 -1.00 14.71 -14.57
CA ASN A 165 -1.91 13.95 -13.70
C ASN A 165 -2.34 12.64 -14.36
N ASP A 166 -2.75 12.70 -15.63
CA ASP A 166 -3.15 11.53 -16.40
C ASP A 166 -1.99 10.54 -16.56
N LYS A 167 -0.78 11.02 -16.88
CA LYS A 167 0.40 10.16 -17.00
C LYS A 167 0.81 9.56 -15.66
N LYS A 168 0.71 10.31 -14.55
CA LYS A 168 0.95 9.78 -13.21
C LYS A 168 -0.03 8.66 -12.86
N LEU A 169 -1.32 8.86 -13.13
CA LEU A 169 -2.34 7.83 -12.88
C LEU A 169 -2.10 6.58 -13.74
N ASN A 170 -1.82 6.76 -15.03
CA ASN A 170 -1.53 5.66 -15.95
C ASN A 170 -0.28 4.87 -15.54
N ALA A 171 0.79 5.57 -15.11
CA ALA A 171 1.99 4.92 -14.59
C ALA A 171 1.71 4.11 -13.32
N LYS A 172 0.89 4.64 -12.39
CA LYS A 172 0.46 3.91 -11.19
C LYS A 172 -0.36 2.67 -11.54
N ILE A 173 -1.29 2.76 -12.49
CA ILE A 173 -2.09 1.62 -12.96
C ILE A 173 -1.21 0.57 -13.62
N ALA A 174 -0.28 0.97 -14.48
CA ALA A 174 0.64 0.05 -15.15
C ALA A 174 1.53 -0.69 -14.14
N SER A 175 2.11 0.02 -13.17
CA SER A 175 2.89 -0.57 -12.07
C SER A 175 2.05 -1.57 -11.26
N LYS A 176 0.82 -1.21 -10.88
CA LYS A 176 -0.08 -2.13 -10.16
C LYS A 176 -0.40 -3.39 -10.95
N ARG A 177 -0.65 -3.26 -12.26
CA ARG A 177 -0.90 -4.41 -13.16
C ARG A 177 0.32 -5.30 -13.32
N SER A 178 1.52 -4.70 -13.39
CA SER A 178 2.78 -5.45 -13.41
C SER A 178 2.90 -6.30 -12.14
N ASN A 179 2.71 -5.70 -10.97
CA ASN A 179 2.80 -6.42 -9.69
C ASN A 179 1.77 -7.55 -9.60
N ASP A 180 0.52 -7.32 -10.04
CA ASP A 180 -0.52 -8.36 -10.07
C ASP A 180 -0.16 -9.52 -11.02
N MET A 181 0.44 -9.21 -12.18
CA MET A 181 0.93 -10.22 -13.13
C MET A 181 2.04 -11.10 -12.53
N TYR A 182 3.06 -10.47 -11.94
CA TYR A 182 4.15 -11.21 -11.28
C TYR A 182 3.65 -12.01 -10.08
N PHE A 183 2.72 -11.45 -9.31
CA PHE A 183 2.09 -12.18 -8.21
C PHE A 183 1.30 -13.41 -8.69
N ALA A 184 0.58 -13.31 -9.81
CA ALA A 184 -0.10 -14.46 -10.40
C ALA A 184 0.86 -15.58 -10.83
N LEU A 185 2.02 -15.21 -11.40
CA LEU A 185 3.09 -16.15 -11.74
C LEU A 185 3.69 -16.79 -10.48
N PHE A 186 3.94 -16.00 -9.44
CA PHE A 186 4.43 -16.51 -8.16
C PHE A 186 3.50 -17.57 -7.57
N VAL A 187 2.21 -17.28 -7.46
CA VAL A 187 1.23 -18.25 -6.92
C VAL A 187 1.14 -19.51 -7.79
N LYS A 188 1.38 -19.40 -9.10
CA LYS A 188 1.40 -20.55 -10.01
C LYS A 188 2.61 -21.46 -9.75
N GLU A 189 3.80 -20.89 -9.56
CA GLU A 189 5.04 -21.66 -9.34
C GLU A 189 5.16 -22.17 -7.88
N ALA A 190 4.78 -21.34 -6.90
CA ALA A 190 4.84 -21.71 -5.48
C ALA A 190 3.74 -22.69 -5.07
N GLY A 191 2.66 -22.78 -5.84
CA GLY A 191 1.46 -23.54 -5.49
C GLY A 191 0.53 -22.79 -4.53
N PRO A 192 -0.54 -23.45 -4.04
CA PRO A 192 -1.51 -22.82 -3.16
C PRO A 192 -0.89 -22.31 -1.86
N LEU A 193 -1.19 -21.06 -1.51
CA LEU A 193 -0.71 -20.40 -0.29
C LEU A 193 -1.82 -20.31 0.73
N GLU A 194 -1.50 -20.58 1.98
CA GLU A 194 -2.44 -20.49 3.10
C GLU A 194 -2.09 -19.28 3.95
N GLU A 195 -2.99 -18.29 3.99
CA GLU A 195 -2.74 -17.02 4.63
C GLU A 195 -3.96 -16.55 5.44
N MET A 196 -3.71 -15.77 6.49
CA MET A 196 -4.81 -15.16 7.24
C MET A 196 -5.36 -13.94 6.50
N GLY A 197 -6.68 -13.83 6.48
CA GLY A 197 -7.39 -12.70 5.88
C GLY A 197 -8.38 -12.07 6.85
N MET A 198 -8.68 -10.80 6.61
CA MET A 198 -9.68 -10.02 7.34
C MET A 198 -10.77 -9.54 6.38
N VAL A 199 -12.03 -9.75 6.75
CA VAL A 199 -13.18 -9.33 5.95
C VAL A 199 -13.33 -7.81 5.99
N MET A 200 -13.28 -7.17 4.82
CA MET A 200 -13.34 -5.71 4.65
C MET A 200 -14.70 -5.21 4.17
N ALA A 201 -15.46 -6.05 3.46
CA ALA A 201 -16.80 -5.73 3.00
C ALA A 201 -17.64 -7.00 2.88
N VAL A 202 -18.93 -6.91 3.19
CA VAL A 202 -19.88 -8.02 3.08
C VAL A 202 -21.03 -7.63 2.16
N LEU A 203 -21.28 -8.45 1.14
CA LEU A 203 -22.37 -8.34 0.18
C LEU A 203 -23.29 -9.56 0.31
N ASP A 204 -24.38 -9.56 -0.44
CA ASP A 204 -25.40 -10.62 -0.44
C ASP A 204 -24.87 -11.97 -0.95
N LYS A 205 -23.99 -11.96 -1.96
CA LYS A 205 -23.43 -13.15 -2.63
C LYS A 205 -21.90 -13.23 -2.60
N SER A 206 -21.24 -12.31 -1.92
CA SER A 206 -19.78 -12.27 -1.83
C SER A 206 -19.32 -11.44 -0.65
N PHE A 207 -18.04 -11.52 -0.32
CA PHE A 207 -17.40 -10.64 0.64
C PHE A 207 -15.96 -10.37 0.19
N ASP A 208 -15.43 -9.20 0.54
CA ASP A 208 -14.07 -8.81 0.21
C ASP A 208 -13.16 -9.09 1.40
N VAL A 209 -12.02 -9.74 1.15
CA VAL A 209 -11.04 -10.12 2.16
C VAL A 209 -9.70 -9.46 1.87
N LEU A 210 -9.13 -8.79 2.86
CA LEU A 210 -7.74 -8.34 2.85
C LEU A 210 -6.85 -9.50 3.33
N ILE A 211 -6.00 -10.02 2.46
CA ILE A 211 -5.02 -11.05 2.82
C ILE A 211 -3.85 -10.35 3.51
N LEU A 212 -3.67 -10.59 4.81
CA LEU A 212 -2.87 -9.73 5.69
C LEU A 212 -1.40 -9.70 5.30
N LYS A 213 -0.80 -10.87 5.05
CA LYS A 213 0.62 -10.97 4.68
C LYS A 213 0.91 -10.42 3.28
N LEU A 214 -0.07 -10.51 2.38
CA LEU A 214 0.10 -10.13 0.98
C LEU A 214 -0.33 -8.69 0.68
N GLY A 215 -1.06 -8.04 1.60
CA GLY A 215 -1.55 -6.66 1.41
C GLY A 215 -2.57 -6.49 0.28
N VAL A 216 -3.13 -7.58 -0.25
CA VAL A 216 -4.06 -7.57 -1.38
C VAL A 216 -5.49 -7.85 -0.93
N VAL A 217 -6.44 -7.11 -1.52
CA VAL A 217 -7.87 -7.35 -1.32
C VAL A 217 -8.41 -8.21 -2.45
N LYS A 218 -9.13 -9.28 -2.10
CA LYS A 218 -9.76 -10.18 -3.07
C LYS A 218 -11.22 -10.44 -2.69
N ARG A 219 -12.08 -10.46 -3.71
CA ARG A 219 -13.48 -10.85 -3.55
C ARG A 219 -13.62 -12.35 -3.55
N VAL A 220 -14.29 -12.88 -2.52
CA VAL A 220 -14.68 -14.29 -2.41
C VAL A 220 -16.16 -14.41 -2.75
N TYR A 221 -16.47 -15.18 -3.79
CA TYR A 221 -17.84 -15.44 -4.22
C TYR A 221 -18.37 -16.72 -3.58
N LEU A 222 -19.58 -16.65 -3.02
CA LEU A 222 -20.20 -17.80 -2.33
C LEU A 222 -20.46 -18.99 -3.25
N GLU A 223 -20.71 -18.72 -4.54
CA GLU A 223 -20.92 -19.76 -5.57
C GLU A 223 -19.71 -20.67 -5.79
N ARG A 224 -18.50 -20.19 -5.42
CA ARG A 224 -17.26 -20.98 -5.53
C ARG A 224 -16.95 -21.77 -4.26
N LEU A 225 -17.75 -21.62 -3.21
CA LEU A 225 -17.57 -22.33 -1.95
C LEU A 225 -18.55 -23.52 -1.86
N PRO A 226 -18.14 -24.66 -1.28
CA PRO A 226 -19.02 -25.81 -1.03
C PRO A 226 -20.00 -25.53 0.11
N LEU A 227 -20.96 -24.65 -0.15
CA LEU A 227 -21.99 -24.22 0.81
C LEU A 227 -23.31 -24.93 0.53
N ARG A 228 -23.98 -25.32 1.61
CA ARG A 228 -25.35 -25.83 1.58
C ARG A 228 -26.37 -24.70 1.49
N SER A 229 -26.15 -23.66 2.29
CA SER A 229 -27.03 -22.49 2.34
C SER A 229 -26.25 -21.24 2.77
N HIS A 230 -26.75 -20.08 2.38
CA HIS A 230 -26.28 -18.79 2.87
C HIS A 230 -27.47 -17.87 3.14
N LYS A 231 -27.38 -17.02 4.15
CA LYS A 231 -28.38 -16.01 4.50
C LYS A 231 -27.69 -14.68 4.75
N PHE A 232 -28.02 -13.71 3.92
CA PHE A 232 -27.57 -12.33 4.11
C PHE A 232 -28.57 -11.56 4.96
N ARG A 233 -28.07 -10.89 6.00
CA ARG A 233 -28.85 -9.99 6.86
C ARG A 233 -28.26 -8.60 6.77
N LYS A 234 -29.04 -7.68 6.24
CA LYS A 234 -28.70 -6.26 6.18
C LYS A 234 -29.19 -5.59 7.47
N ASN A 235 -28.41 -5.67 8.55
CA ASN A 235 -28.71 -4.90 9.76
C ASN A 235 -28.35 -3.42 9.54
N HIS A 236 -29.06 -2.51 10.21
CA HIS A 236 -28.78 -1.07 10.14
C HIS A 236 -27.38 -0.68 10.65
N LYS A 237 -26.71 -1.57 11.40
CA LYS A 237 -25.37 -1.34 11.97
C LYS A 237 -24.26 -1.99 11.14
N CYS A 238 -24.30 -3.31 10.92
CA CYS A 238 -23.30 -4.04 10.14
C CYS A 238 -23.95 -5.11 9.25
N PRO A 239 -23.53 -5.26 7.98
CA PRO A 239 -23.96 -6.38 7.14
C PRO A 239 -23.38 -7.70 7.66
N GLU A 240 -24.24 -8.72 7.72
CA GLU A 240 -23.90 -10.05 8.22
C GLU A 240 -24.26 -11.12 7.18
N LEU A 241 -23.41 -12.12 7.03
CA LEU A 241 -23.58 -13.21 6.09
C LEU A 241 -23.37 -14.54 6.81
N GLU A 242 -24.48 -15.24 7.07
CA GLU A 242 -24.48 -16.56 7.68
C GLU A 242 -24.30 -17.61 6.58
N ILE A 243 -23.21 -18.40 6.64
CA ILE A 243 -22.92 -19.48 5.69
C ILE A 243 -22.97 -20.85 6.37
N GLU A 244 -23.55 -21.84 5.71
CA GLU A 244 -23.61 -23.23 6.16
C GLU A 244 -22.81 -24.11 5.19
N TRP A 245 -21.75 -24.74 5.69
CA TRP A 245 -20.89 -25.62 4.90
C TRP A 245 -21.55 -26.98 4.65
N VAL A 246 -21.30 -27.59 3.48
CA VAL A 246 -21.65 -28.99 3.23
C VAL A 246 -20.81 -29.89 4.18
N ALA A 247 -21.42 -30.97 4.68
CA ALA A 247 -20.69 -31.96 5.47
C ALA A 247 -19.61 -32.63 4.61
N ASP A 248 -18.40 -32.77 5.14
CA ASP A 248 -17.26 -33.37 4.45
C ASP A 248 -16.90 -34.66 5.20
N GLU A 249 -16.34 -35.65 4.50
CA GLU A 249 -15.93 -36.94 5.06
C GLU A 249 -14.93 -36.77 6.22
N LYS A 250 -14.16 -35.67 6.22
CA LYS A 250 -13.20 -35.32 7.28
C LYS A 250 -13.83 -34.69 8.51
N CYS A 251 -15.06 -34.21 8.44
CA CYS A 251 -15.69 -33.42 9.50
C CYS A 251 -17.18 -33.74 9.59
N ASN A 252 -17.52 -34.66 10.50
CA ASN A 252 -18.83 -35.32 10.63
C ASN A 252 -19.97 -34.42 11.14
N HIS A 253 -19.71 -33.14 11.43
CA HIS A 253 -20.71 -32.18 11.89
C HIS A 253 -20.93 -31.07 10.86
N ARG A 254 -22.09 -30.41 10.94
CA ARG A 254 -22.36 -29.20 10.15
C ARG A 254 -21.67 -28.02 10.81
N THR A 255 -21.05 -27.13 10.04
CA THR A 255 -20.49 -25.89 10.57
C THR A 255 -21.26 -24.72 9.97
N ARG A 256 -21.85 -23.90 10.84
CA ARG A 256 -22.35 -22.57 10.48
C ARG A 256 -21.29 -21.54 10.82
N HIS A 257 -21.12 -20.55 9.97
CA HIS A 257 -20.14 -19.49 10.15
C HIS A 257 -20.78 -18.15 9.83
N LEU A 258 -20.62 -17.18 10.73
CA LEU A 258 -21.13 -15.82 10.56
C LEU A 258 -20.00 -14.94 10.07
N ILE A 259 -20.11 -14.45 8.83
CA ILE A 259 -19.18 -13.50 8.25
C ILE A 259 -19.71 -12.08 8.46
N SER A 260 -18.94 -11.28 9.17
CA SER A 260 -19.18 -9.84 9.37
C SER A 260 -17.90 -9.04 9.12
N LEU A 261 -17.99 -7.71 9.14
CA LEU A 261 -16.80 -6.86 9.04
C LEU A 261 -15.74 -7.23 10.08
N PHE A 262 -14.49 -7.27 9.66
CA PHE A 262 -13.30 -7.63 10.45
C PHE A 262 -13.26 -9.07 10.97
N THR A 263 -14.16 -9.94 10.50
CA THR A 263 -14.05 -11.38 10.77
C THR A 263 -12.75 -11.91 10.20
N MET A 264 -12.00 -12.65 11.01
CA MET A 264 -10.77 -13.31 10.61
C MET A 264 -11.08 -14.63 9.92
N VAL A 265 -10.48 -14.87 8.75
CA VAL A 265 -10.72 -16.06 7.92
C VAL A 265 -9.39 -16.63 7.42
N GLU A 266 -9.27 -17.96 7.43
CA GLU A 266 -8.17 -18.65 6.74
C GLU A 266 -8.44 -18.61 5.24
N CYS A 267 -7.51 -18.03 4.47
CA CYS A 267 -7.60 -17.88 3.03
C CYS A 267 -6.67 -18.87 2.33
N MET A 268 -7.14 -19.45 1.26
CA MET A 268 -6.34 -20.21 0.30
C MET A 268 -6.22 -19.39 -0.99
N VAL A 269 -5.01 -18.98 -1.32
CA VAL A 269 -4.66 -18.24 -2.53
C VAL A 269 -4.07 -19.21 -3.53
N PHE A 270 -4.60 -19.24 -4.76
CA PHE A 270 -4.16 -20.19 -5.79
C PHE A 270 -4.26 -19.59 -7.19
N ALA A 271 -3.46 -20.13 -8.11
CA ALA A 271 -3.49 -19.75 -9.52
C ALA A 271 -4.76 -20.30 -10.18
N ASP A 272 -5.43 -19.47 -10.97
CA ASP A 272 -6.61 -19.87 -11.72
C ASP A 272 -6.21 -20.67 -12.98
N LYS A 273 -7.18 -21.30 -13.63
CA LYS A 273 -6.95 -21.96 -14.93
C LYS A 273 -6.63 -20.95 -16.04
N GLU A 274 -7.19 -19.76 -15.93
CA GLU A 274 -6.89 -18.66 -16.83
C GLU A 274 -5.47 -18.13 -16.59
N PRO A 275 -4.67 -17.90 -17.65
CA PRO A 275 -3.30 -17.45 -17.50
C PRO A 275 -3.23 -16.10 -16.80
N LEU A 276 -2.23 -15.96 -15.92
CA LEU A 276 -1.94 -14.72 -15.17
C LEU A 276 -3.10 -14.25 -14.28
N ARG A 277 -3.99 -15.16 -13.88
CA ARG A 277 -5.02 -14.92 -12.87
C ARG A 277 -4.80 -15.78 -11.65
N TRP A 278 -5.17 -15.22 -10.51
CA TRP A 278 -5.19 -15.90 -9.24
C TRP A 278 -6.52 -15.64 -8.54
N SER A 279 -6.94 -16.59 -7.73
CA SER A 279 -8.20 -16.57 -6.98
C SER A 279 -7.92 -16.81 -5.50
N CYS A 280 -8.88 -16.42 -4.66
CA CYS A 280 -8.84 -16.67 -3.23
C CYS A 280 -10.17 -17.29 -2.81
N LEU A 281 -10.09 -18.34 -1.98
CA LEU A 281 -11.23 -18.94 -1.29
C LEU A 281 -10.93 -18.97 0.19
N ILE A 282 -11.98 -19.02 1.02
CA ILE A 282 -11.81 -19.25 2.45
C ILE A 282 -11.86 -20.74 2.75
N LYS A 283 -11.11 -21.16 3.76
CA LYS A 283 -11.18 -22.50 4.30
C LYS A 283 -12.36 -22.64 5.26
N ARG A 284 -12.87 -23.87 5.35
CA ARG A 284 -13.79 -24.24 6.40
C ARG A 284 -13.07 -24.14 7.76
N PRO A 285 -13.67 -23.49 8.78
CA PRO A 285 -13.09 -23.44 10.12
C PRO A 285 -12.90 -24.85 10.68
N LYS A 286 -11.75 -25.10 11.31
CA LYS A 286 -11.42 -26.41 11.94
C LYS A 286 -12.20 -26.66 13.24
N GLU A 287 -12.70 -25.60 13.88
CA GLU A 287 -13.46 -25.67 15.13
C GLU A 287 -14.82 -24.97 14.99
N GLU A 288 -15.81 -25.45 15.76
CA GLU A 288 -17.04 -24.71 15.98
C GLU A 288 -16.69 -23.44 16.76
N ILE A 289 -16.71 -22.28 16.10
CA ILE A 289 -16.49 -21.00 16.78
C ILE A 289 -17.68 -20.81 17.73
N LYS A 290 -17.50 -21.18 19.00
CA LYS A 290 -18.45 -20.89 20.06
C LYS A 290 -18.44 -19.39 20.30
N PHE A 291 -19.52 -18.73 19.92
CA PHE A 291 -19.70 -17.33 20.22
C PHE A 291 -19.92 -17.17 21.73
N ILE A 292 -19.14 -16.28 22.35
CA ILE A 292 -19.55 -15.64 23.60
C ILE A 292 -20.66 -14.68 23.19
N THR A 293 -21.91 -15.09 23.36
CA THR A 293 -23.01 -14.14 23.47
C THR A 293 -22.72 -13.30 24.70
N THR A 294 -22.32 -12.04 24.48
CA THR A 294 -22.44 -11.02 25.52
C THR A 294 -23.92 -10.72 25.67
N ASP A 295 -24.62 -11.61 26.38
CA ASP A 295 -25.84 -11.23 27.08
C ASP A 295 -25.36 -10.53 28.36
N GLU A 296 -25.25 -9.20 28.30
CA GLU A 296 -25.45 -8.23 29.39
C GLU A 296 -25.37 -6.78 28.86
#